data_AF-A0A8E5MI18-F1
#
_entry.id   AF-A0A8E5MI18-F1
#
_cell.length_a   1.000
_cell.length_b   1.000
_cell.length_c   1.000
_cell.angle_alpha   90.00
_cell.angle_beta   90.00
_cell.angle_gamma   90.00
#
_symmetry.space_group_name_H-M   'P 1'
#
loop_
_entity.id
_entity.type
_entity.pdbx_description
1 polymer ?
#
loop_
_entity_poly.entity_id
_entity_poly.type
_entity_poly.pdbx_seq_one_letter_code
_entity_poly.pdbx_strand_id
1 'polypeptide(L)'
;MPCGRCVKNKRAPQCIYADADSSPAVEPPTSEKEQDPLSVIATSFINSQWNPLVQNGSHWHSLLQQMENYLPQWPSQRTGPSLQQEKPVSRMVPTINYPFNGDTVGRGAIVRVLAQLPPRPVQELFVSYYLNSVEKTYHLLHLEEFDRELQEFWEDPAAKAEDWLAQYFVILGLGCQAMNYCSEESGNEAHRSMPTGFLRSAELCLKRTPYMLMTSLANVRTLIMIVMSKQMYAMSYHEADTCWPLTGLIVRLSIRMGLHRAAWKPYTQRSHEEKVKSQVWAVVLVLEMRQSLVCGMPLLLRAADISSVESNTSQTPSTGNTTLGDSRIDYGSFGNKDPIILTRLLAVSDDDLLFRAIELATSPMGGTPYSDVAAVDTSLRDKLYQSGIGLANSHLEADKPAKDIDLEVCMVQIFFRQVFMALHARFSLQPNASTEHPVSYVSSLESALAILAYQRGLCEGEKWAELSAWFAGFFRHEFFMAAMTVCSLLIRDLESTAVSSHTGFCETQPRKIMLDALQSCRDMWKKEKTWSVCNANAFALVDNLVCVLRHAHEQGCSIPL
;
A
#
# COMPACT_ATOMS: atom_id res chain seq x y z
N MET A 1 -18.06 -44.91 -24.71
CA MET A 1 -19.42 -44.97 -24.12
C MET A 1 -20.12 -43.63 -24.29
N PRO A 2 -21.25 -43.51 -25.01
CA PRO A 2 -21.90 -42.21 -25.25
C PRO A 2 -22.40 -41.60 -23.93
N CYS A 3 -22.29 -40.28 -23.77
CA CYS A 3 -22.69 -39.61 -22.53
C CYS A 3 -24.22 -39.65 -22.34
N GLY A 4 -24.69 -39.58 -21.08
CA GLY A 4 -26.11 -39.67 -20.75
C GLY A 4 -27.00 -38.62 -21.46
N ARG A 5 -26.42 -37.46 -21.83
CA ARG A 5 -27.10 -36.41 -22.59
C ARG A 5 -27.35 -36.81 -24.05
N CYS A 6 -26.39 -37.44 -24.71
CA CYS A 6 -26.52 -37.89 -26.09
C CYS A 6 -27.47 -39.09 -26.21
N VAL A 7 -27.49 -39.97 -25.20
CA VAL A 7 -28.45 -41.08 -25.11
C VAL A 7 -29.88 -40.56 -24.95
N LYS A 8 -30.11 -39.62 -24.03
CA LYS A 8 -31.44 -38.99 -23.83
C LYS A 8 -31.99 -38.32 -25.08
N ASN A 9 -31.11 -37.75 -25.90
CA ASN A 9 -31.51 -37.02 -27.11
C ASN A 9 -31.49 -37.87 -28.39
N LYS A 10 -31.40 -39.21 -28.29
CA LYS A 10 -31.32 -40.14 -29.45
C LYS A 10 -30.18 -39.81 -30.44
N ARG A 11 -29.10 -39.19 -29.97
CA ARG A 11 -27.90 -38.86 -30.75
C ARG A 11 -26.67 -39.64 -30.27
N ALA A 12 -26.89 -40.82 -29.68
CA ALA A 12 -25.83 -41.72 -29.23
C ALA A 12 -24.73 -42.00 -30.29
N PRO A 13 -25.04 -42.23 -31.60
CA PRO A 13 -24.00 -42.49 -32.60
C PRO A 13 -23.18 -41.24 -33.00
N GLN A 14 -23.57 -40.04 -32.57
CA GLN A 14 -22.86 -38.78 -32.82
C GLN A 14 -22.01 -38.36 -31.61
N CYS A 15 -21.95 -39.18 -30.56
CA CYS A 15 -21.22 -38.89 -29.34
C CYS A 15 -19.75 -39.30 -29.51
N ILE A 16 -18.93 -38.37 -29.97
CA ILE A 16 -17.48 -38.55 -30.17
C ILE A 16 -16.75 -37.89 -29.00
N TYR A 17 -15.83 -38.62 -28.38
CA TYR A 17 -14.84 -38.05 -27.46
C TYR A 17 -13.58 -37.84 -28.27
N ALA A 18 -13.02 -36.63 -28.26
CA ALA A 18 -11.75 -36.39 -28.91
C ALA A 18 -10.64 -37.07 -28.10
N ASP A 19 -9.88 -37.97 -28.72
CA ASP A 19 -8.62 -38.47 -28.16
C ASP A 19 -7.60 -37.32 -28.17
N ALA A 20 -6.85 -37.20 -27.08
CA ALA A 20 -5.98 -36.05 -26.81
C ALA A 20 -4.74 -35.94 -27.74
N ASP A 21 -4.53 -36.86 -28.69
CA ASP A 21 -3.27 -36.95 -29.44
C ASP A 21 -3.41 -37.02 -30.97
N SER A 22 -4.52 -36.57 -31.57
CA SER A 22 -4.59 -36.45 -33.03
C SER A 22 -5.43 -35.26 -33.49
N SER A 23 -4.83 -34.07 -33.49
CA SER A 23 -5.21 -33.00 -34.43
C SER A 23 -4.30 -33.07 -35.66
N PRO A 24 -4.82 -32.85 -36.88
CA PRO A 24 -3.99 -32.81 -38.09
C PRO A 24 -2.97 -31.67 -37.98
N ALA A 25 -1.77 -31.89 -38.52
CA ALA A 25 -0.71 -30.89 -38.60
C ALA A 25 -1.25 -29.64 -39.32
N VAL A 26 -1.62 -28.63 -38.53
CA VAL A 26 -1.82 -27.27 -39.00
C VAL A 26 -0.43 -26.76 -39.34
N GLU A 27 -0.22 -26.40 -40.62
CA GLU A 27 0.97 -25.66 -41.04
C GLU A 27 1.21 -24.50 -40.05
N PRO A 28 2.45 -24.26 -39.61
CA PRO A 28 2.71 -23.23 -38.61
C PRO A 28 2.16 -21.90 -39.15
N PRO A 29 1.35 -21.15 -38.36
CA PRO A 29 1.02 -19.80 -38.74
C PRO A 29 2.33 -19.03 -38.86
N THR A 30 2.72 -18.75 -40.11
CA THR A 30 3.74 -17.76 -40.39
C THR A 30 3.20 -16.44 -39.89
N SER A 31 3.95 -15.82 -38.98
CA SER A 31 3.55 -14.79 -38.01
C SER A 31 2.80 -15.33 -36.79
N GLU A 32 3.56 -15.79 -35.79
CA GLU A 32 3.19 -15.46 -34.41
C GLU A 32 3.05 -13.94 -34.36
N LYS A 33 1.83 -13.42 -34.45
CA LYS A 33 1.55 -12.08 -33.95
C LYS A 33 1.96 -12.14 -32.49
N GLU A 34 3.06 -11.46 -32.13
CA GLU A 34 3.42 -11.21 -30.74
C GLU A 34 2.14 -10.79 -30.02
N GLN A 35 1.62 -11.66 -29.16
CA GLN A 35 0.52 -11.28 -28.30
C GLN A 35 1.05 -10.17 -27.42
N ASP A 36 0.39 -9.01 -27.46
CA ASP A 36 0.76 -7.87 -26.63
C ASP A 36 0.98 -8.32 -25.18
N PRO A 37 2.04 -7.87 -24.50
CA PRO A 37 2.26 -8.19 -23.10
C PRO A 37 0.98 -7.91 -22.28
N LEU A 38 0.67 -8.72 -21.26
CA LEU A 38 -0.51 -8.51 -20.42
C LEU A 38 -0.59 -7.10 -19.82
N SER A 39 0.54 -6.43 -19.61
CA SER A 39 0.61 -5.02 -19.22
C SER A 39 0.07 -4.08 -20.30
N VAL A 40 0.34 -4.36 -21.58
CA VAL A 40 -0.18 -3.63 -22.74
C VAL A 40 -1.67 -3.96 -22.99
N ILE A 41 -2.08 -5.22 -22.80
CA ILE A 41 -3.50 -5.62 -22.86
C ILE A 41 -4.29 -4.96 -21.74
N ALA A 42 -3.79 -4.95 -20.51
CA ALA A 42 -4.41 -4.26 -19.39
C ALA A 42 -4.53 -2.77 -19.71
N THR A 43 -3.43 -2.09 -20.03
CA THR A 43 -3.43 -0.65 -20.34
C THR A 43 -4.38 -0.30 -21.51
N SER A 44 -4.50 -1.15 -22.54
CA SER A 44 -5.42 -0.93 -23.67
C SER A 44 -6.89 -1.25 -23.37
N PHE A 45 -7.18 -2.28 -22.57
CA PHE A 45 -8.52 -2.59 -22.07
C PHE A 45 -9.08 -1.44 -21.22
N ILE A 46 -8.21 -0.84 -20.42
CA ILE A 46 -8.48 0.26 -19.50
C ILE A 46 -8.76 1.56 -20.29
N ASN A 47 -7.94 1.86 -21.30
CA ASN A 47 -8.12 3.02 -22.17
C ASN A 47 -9.34 2.94 -23.11
N SER A 48 -9.93 1.77 -23.33
CA SER A 48 -11.02 1.59 -24.30
C SER A 48 -12.39 1.27 -23.70
N GLN A 49 -12.47 0.72 -22.49
CA GLN A 49 -13.73 0.23 -21.90
C GLN A 49 -13.94 0.53 -20.40
N TRP A 50 -13.02 1.21 -19.72
CA TRP A 50 -13.21 1.50 -18.29
C TRP A 50 -14.22 2.64 -18.07
N ASN A 51 -15.50 2.28 -18.11
CA ASN A 51 -16.53 2.98 -17.35
C ASN A 51 -16.25 2.68 -15.87
N PRO A 52 -16.01 3.67 -14.98
CA PRO A 52 -15.57 3.41 -13.61
C PRO A 52 -16.48 2.34 -12.99
N LEU A 53 -15.87 1.19 -12.68
CA LEU A 53 -16.40 0.24 -11.71
C LEU A 53 -16.93 1.02 -10.51
N VAL A 54 -17.99 0.55 -9.85
CA VAL A 54 -18.63 1.25 -8.72
C VAL A 54 -17.59 1.65 -7.67
N GLN A 55 -17.13 2.90 -7.75
CA GLN A 55 -16.18 3.53 -6.86
C GLN A 55 -16.91 4.66 -6.15
N ASN A 56 -16.70 4.78 -4.85
CA ASN A 56 -17.31 5.86 -4.08
C ASN A 56 -16.59 7.20 -4.33
N GLY A 57 -17.22 8.30 -3.87
CA GLY A 57 -16.74 9.66 -4.10
C GLY A 57 -15.44 10.04 -3.37
N SER A 58 -14.83 9.15 -2.58
CA SER A 58 -13.52 9.38 -1.95
C SER A 58 -12.34 8.94 -2.82
N HIS A 59 -12.60 8.32 -3.97
CA HIS A 59 -11.55 7.91 -4.91
C HIS A 59 -10.90 9.13 -5.59
N TRP A 60 -9.59 9.04 -5.90
CA TRP A 60 -8.83 10.14 -6.53
C TRP A 60 -9.45 10.63 -7.83
N HIS A 61 -10.15 9.76 -8.57
CA HIS A 61 -10.81 10.13 -9.81
C HIS A 61 -11.85 11.24 -9.61
N SER A 62 -12.59 11.21 -8.50
CA SER A 62 -13.57 12.25 -8.16
C SER A 62 -12.90 13.59 -7.86
N LEU A 63 -11.69 13.58 -7.27
CA LEU A 63 -10.88 14.79 -7.08
C LEU A 63 -10.42 15.37 -8.43
N LEU A 64 -9.96 14.53 -9.34
CA LEU A 64 -9.49 15.00 -10.66
C LEU A 64 -10.61 15.56 -11.52
N GLN A 65 -11.80 14.94 -11.52
CA GLN A 65 -12.97 15.47 -12.23
C GLN A 65 -13.33 16.89 -11.77
N GLN A 66 -13.18 17.19 -10.47
CA GLN A 66 -13.46 18.53 -9.95
C GLN A 66 -12.43 19.58 -10.37
N MET A 67 -11.23 19.14 -10.76
CA MET A 67 -10.13 20.02 -11.17
C MET A 67 -9.91 19.96 -12.69
N GLU A 68 -10.82 19.35 -13.47
CA GLU A 68 -10.63 19.05 -14.90
C GLU A 68 -10.20 20.27 -15.72
N ASN A 69 -10.75 21.45 -15.42
CA ASN A 69 -10.41 22.71 -16.09
C ASN A 69 -8.96 23.16 -15.89
N TYR A 70 -8.30 22.69 -14.82
CA TYR A 70 -6.93 23.02 -14.44
C TYR A 70 -5.95 21.89 -14.74
N LEU A 71 -6.45 20.77 -15.26
CA LEU A 71 -5.61 19.66 -15.71
C LEU A 71 -5.01 19.99 -17.08
N PRO A 72 -3.79 19.51 -17.38
CA PRO A 72 -3.26 19.60 -18.74
C PRO A 72 -4.27 18.94 -19.69
N GLN A 73 -4.63 19.63 -20.78
CA GLN A 73 -5.49 19.07 -21.83
C GLN A 73 -4.83 17.80 -22.38
N TRP A 74 -5.28 16.65 -21.88
CA TRP A 74 -4.86 15.38 -22.44
C TRP A 74 -5.49 15.28 -23.83
N PRO A 75 -4.73 15.05 -24.92
CA PRO A 75 -5.31 15.03 -26.25
C PRO A 75 -6.50 14.06 -26.30
N SER A 76 -7.69 14.64 -26.42
CA SER A 76 -8.95 13.92 -26.55
C SER A 76 -8.86 13.10 -27.83
N GLN A 77 -8.85 11.78 -27.69
CA GLN A 77 -8.75 10.74 -28.73
C GLN A 77 -7.33 10.26 -29.09
N ARG A 78 -7.08 8.99 -28.74
CA ARG A 78 -6.47 7.93 -29.59
C ARG A 78 -5.04 8.11 -30.12
N THR A 79 -4.33 9.16 -29.74
CA THR A 79 -2.87 9.24 -29.84
C THR A 79 -2.39 9.87 -28.56
N GLY A 80 -1.93 9.05 -27.62
CA GLY A 80 -1.33 9.54 -26.39
C GLY A 80 -0.25 10.57 -26.73
N PRO A 81 -0.07 11.62 -25.89
CA PRO A 81 0.98 12.57 -26.14
C PRO A 81 2.28 11.78 -26.24
N SER A 82 3.00 11.97 -27.33
CA SER A 82 4.42 11.67 -27.42
C SER A 82 5.17 12.63 -26.49
N LEU A 83 4.91 12.52 -25.18
CA LEU A 83 5.98 12.60 -24.21
C LEU A 83 7.04 11.69 -24.79
N GLN A 84 8.21 12.23 -25.10
CA GLN A 84 9.35 11.45 -25.54
C GLN A 84 9.34 10.16 -24.73
N GLN A 85 9.08 9.03 -25.39
CA GLN A 85 9.33 7.72 -24.84
C GLN A 85 10.84 7.66 -24.64
N GLU A 86 11.36 8.35 -23.64
CA GLU A 86 12.45 7.80 -22.87
C GLU A 86 11.90 6.45 -22.44
N LYS A 87 12.40 5.39 -23.10
CA LYS A 87 12.09 4.02 -22.72
C LYS A 87 12.16 4.01 -21.20
N PRO A 88 11.06 3.70 -20.47
CA PRO A 88 11.16 3.54 -19.03
C PRO A 88 12.36 2.61 -18.84
N VAL A 89 13.36 3.06 -18.08
CA VAL A 89 14.51 2.23 -17.74
C VAL A 89 13.85 0.99 -17.17
N SER A 90 13.90 -0.12 -17.91
CA SER A 90 13.08 -1.30 -17.66
C SER A 90 13.13 -1.64 -16.17
N ARG A 91 12.06 -1.27 -15.46
CA ARG A 91 11.91 -1.43 -14.02
C ARG A 91 10.69 -2.31 -13.83
N MET A 92 10.99 -3.60 -13.84
CA MET A 92 10.30 -4.69 -13.14
C MET A 92 8.95 -4.33 -12.53
N VAL A 93 7.89 -4.60 -13.29
CA VAL A 93 6.52 -4.68 -12.79
C VAL A 93 6.14 -6.17 -12.87
N PRO A 94 5.93 -6.87 -11.73
CA PRO A 94 5.27 -8.16 -11.76
C PRO A 94 3.99 -8.06 -12.59
N THR A 95 3.59 -9.14 -13.25
CA THR A 95 2.36 -9.11 -14.06
C THR A 95 1.18 -8.59 -13.23
N ILE A 96 0.19 -7.98 -13.89
CA ILE A 96 -1.03 -7.48 -13.22
C ILE A 96 -1.72 -8.57 -12.38
N ASN A 97 -1.59 -9.83 -12.79
CA ASN A 97 -2.18 -10.99 -12.13
C ASN A 97 -1.33 -11.54 -10.98
N TYR A 98 -0.12 -11.03 -10.70
CA TYR A 98 0.73 -11.53 -9.62
C TYR A 98 -0.02 -11.54 -8.26
N PRO A 99 -0.02 -12.65 -7.50
CA PRO A 99 0.75 -13.89 -7.66
C PRO A 99 -0.02 -15.08 -8.29
N PHE A 100 -0.98 -14.82 -9.18
CA PHE A 100 -1.87 -15.80 -9.82
C PHE A 100 -1.52 -16.06 -11.30
N ASN A 101 -0.25 -15.99 -11.68
CA ASN A 101 0.18 -16.23 -13.06
C ASN A 101 -0.10 -17.66 -13.54
N GLY A 102 -0.25 -17.83 -14.85
CA GLY A 102 -0.49 -19.14 -15.48
C GLY A 102 0.74 -20.04 -15.64
N ASP A 103 1.92 -19.61 -15.16
CA ASP A 103 3.16 -20.37 -15.32
C ASP A 103 3.03 -21.81 -14.78
N THR A 104 3.29 -22.79 -15.65
CA THR A 104 3.19 -24.20 -15.29
C THR A 104 4.32 -24.61 -14.34
N VAL A 105 3.95 -25.24 -13.22
CA VAL A 105 4.91 -25.76 -12.25
C VAL A 105 5.52 -27.06 -12.78
N GLY A 106 6.59 -26.94 -13.56
CA GLY A 106 7.34 -28.11 -14.05
C GLY A 106 8.06 -28.89 -12.94
N ARG A 107 8.39 -30.16 -13.21
CA ARG A 107 9.27 -30.97 -12.33
C ARG A 107 10.61 -30.26 -12.13
N GLY A 108 11.15 -30.31 -10.91
CA GLY A 108 12.40 -29.62 -10.56
C GLY A 108 12.27 -28.10 -10.35
N ALA A 109 11.04 -27.57 -10.23
CA ALA A 109 10.78 -26.17 -9.91
C ALA A 109 11.60 -25.67 -8.69
N ILE A 110 11.60 -26.43 -7.59
CA ILE A 110 12.33 -26.06 -6.36
C ILE A 110 13.84 -25.98 -6.58
N VAL A 111 14.43 -26.95 -7.27
CA VAL A 111 15.86 -26.95 -7.61
C VAL A 111 16.23 -25.69 -8.42
N ARG A 112 15.39 -25.30 -9.38
CA ARG A 112 15.62 -24.11 -10.22
C ARG A 112 15.49 -22.79 -9.46
N VAL A 113 14.60 -22.69 -8.47
CA VAL A 113 14.50 -21.46 -7.66
C VAL A 113 15.65 -21.37 -6.66
N LEU A 114 16.05 -22.49 -6.04
CA LEU A 114 17.21 -22.51 -5.15
C LEU A 114 18.50 -22.14 -5.90
N ALA A 115 18.66 -22.55 -7.15
CA ALA A 115 19.79 -22.18 -7.99
C ALA A 115 19.87 -20.67 -8.34
N GLN A 116 18.79 -19.90 -8.13
CA GLN A 116 18.78 -18.45 -8.35
C GLN A 116 19.23 -17.65 -7.12
N LEU A 117 19.46 -18.31 -5.98
CA LEU A 117 19.88 -17.64 -4.78
C LEU A 117 21.31 -17.11 -4.92
N PRO A 118 21.57 -15.85 -4.52
CA PRO A 118 22.92 -15.31 -4.51
C PRO A 118 23.75 -15.93 -3.38
N PRO A 119 25.06 -15.67 -3.31
CA PRO A 119 25.89 -16.11 -2.19
C PRO A 119 25.31 -15.69 -0.83
N ARG A 120 25.51 -16.51 0.20
CA ARG A 120 24.97 -16.27 1.56
C ARG A 120 25.18 -14.84 2.09
N PRO A 121 26.36 -14.20 1.96
CA PRO A 121 26.54 -12.82 2.43
C PRO A 121 25.59 -11.80 1.78
N VAL A 122 25.24 -12.01 0.51
CA VAL A 122 24.27 -11.16 -0.22
C VAL A 122 22.84 -11.43 0.28
N GLN A 123 22.52 -12.68 0.58
CA GLN A 123 21.23 -13.02 1.20
C GLN A 123 21.10 -12.38 2.60
N GLU A 124 22.13 -12.50 3.44
CA GLU A 124 22.19 -11.89 4.78
C GLU A 124 22.01 -10.36 4.70
N LEU A 125 22.64 -9.72 3.71
CA LEU A 125 22.44 -8.30 3.45
C LEU A 125 20.97 -7.98 3.13
N PHE A 126 20.33 -8.72 2.20
CA PHE A 126 18.92 -8.48 1.87
C PHE A 126 18.00 -8.71 3.08
N VAL A 127 18.24 -9.78 3.85
CA VAL A 127 17.50 -10.03 5.09
C VAL A 127 17.65 -8.85 6.05
N SER A 128 18.86 -8.29 6.22
CA SER A 128 19.08 -7.15 7.09
C SER A 128 18.27 -5.91 6.68
N TYR A 129 18.15 -5.63 5.38
CA TYR A 129 17.34 -4.50 4.89
C TYR A 129 15.86 -4.73 5.12
N TYR A 130 15.36 -5.95 4.93
CA TYR A 130 13.98 -6.31 5.25
C TYR A 130 13.70 -6.16 6.76
N LEU A 131 14.62 -6.66 7.61
CA LEU A 131 14.48 -6.61 9.06
C LEU A 131 14.43 -5.16 9.58
N ASN A 132 15.28 -4.29 9.04
CA ASN A 132 15.36 -2.88 9.43
C ASN A 132 14.26 -1.98 8.87
N SER A 133 13.38 -2.49 8.00
CA SER A 133 12.29 -1.73 7.38
C SER A 133 10.92 -2.36 7.64
N VAL A 134 10.57 -3.39 6.86
CA VAL A 134 9.25 -4.04 6.88
C VAL A 134 9.03 -4.75 8.22
N GLU A 135 9.96 -5.58 8.67
CA GLU A 135 9.77 -6.33 9.92
C GLU A 135 9.77 -5.42 11.14
N LYS A 136 10.65 -4.40 11.16
CA LYS A 136 10.68 -3.37 12.21
C LYS A 136 9.35 -2.63 12.37
N THR A 137 8.53 -2.56 11.31
CA THR A 137 7.28 -1.80 11.29
C THR A 137 6.05 -2.69 11.44
N TYR A 138 6.03 -3.84 10.78
CA TYR A 138 4.87 -4.73 10.71
C TYR A 138 4.96 -5.96 11.61
N HIS A 139 6.16 -6.31 12.09
CA HIS A 139 6.41 -7.39 13.04
C HIS A 139 5.76 -8.73 12.65
N LEU A 140 5.98 -9.15 11.40
CA LEU A 140 5.32 -10.33 10.85
C LEU A 140 5.94 -11.62 11.39
N LEU A 141 7.20 -11.59 11.83
CA LEU A 141 8.00 -12.77 12.16
C LEU A 141 8.25 -12.89 13.68
N HIS A 142 8.57 -14.11 14.10
CA HIS A 142 9.25 -14.32 15.37
C HIS A 142 10.75 -14.38 15.09
N LEU A 143 11.49 -13.32 15.42
CA LEU A 143 12.88 -13.15 14.95
C LEU A 143 13.81 -14.29 15.34
N GLU A 144 13.74 -14.78 16.58
CA GLU A 144 14.58 -15.89 17.05
C GLU A 144 14.27 -17.20 16.32
N GLU A 145 12.99 -17.43 16.01
CA GLU A 145 12.56 -18.63 15.29
C GLU A 145 12.98 -18.54 13.82
N PHE A 146 12.82 -17.37 13.21
CA PHE A 146 13.24 -17.12 11.84
C PHE A 146 14.76 -17.28 11.68
N ASP A 147 15.57 -16.80 12.63
CA ASP A 147 17.03 -17.00 12.60
C ASP A 147 17.38 -18.49 12.68
N ARG A 148 16.75 -19.25 13.58
CA ARG A 148 16.92 -20.71 13.67
C ARG A 148 16.55 -21.40 12.36
N GLU A 149 15.39 -21.06 11.79
CA GLU A 149 14.94 -21.61 10.52
C GLU A 149 15.92 -21.27 9.38
N LEU A 150 16.52 -20.08 9.41
CA LEU A 150 17.49 -19.62 8.41
C LEU A 150 18.83 -20.38 8.50
N GLN A 151 19.30 -20.70 9.70
CA GLN A 151 20.49 -21.56 9.88
C GLN A 151 20.24 -22.96 9.30
N GLU A 152 19.11 -23.58 9.65
CA GLU A 152 18.71 -24.89 9.11
C GLU A 152 18.60 -24.86 7.58
N PHE A 153 18.11 -23.75 7.01
CA PHE A 153 18.05 -23.57 5.55
C PHE A 153 19.44 -23.54 4.92
N TRP A 154 20.42 -22.89 5.55
CA TRP A 154 21.78 -22.85 5.03
C TRP A 154 22.53 -24.17 5.14
N GLU A 155 22.10 -25.07 6.04
CA GLU A 155 22.60 -26.45 6.12
C GLU A 155 22.02 -27.34 5.03
N ASP A 156 20.69 -27.32 4.85
CA ASP A 156 20.00 -28.08 3.79
C ASP A 156 18.84 -27.28 3.16
N PRO A 157 19.13 -26.50 2.09
CA PRO A 157 18.12 -25.69 1.41
C PRO A 157 16.96 -26.52 0.82
N ALA A 158 17.21 -27.77 0.45
CA ALA A 158 16.23 -28.63 -0.22
C ALA A 158 15.26 -29.29 0.77
N ALA A 159 15.62 -29.35 2.05
CA ALA A 159 14.76 -29.88 3.11
C ALA A 159 13.68 -28.90 3.59
N LYS A 160 13.80 -27.61 3.28
CA LYS A 160 12.81 -26.62 3.72
C LYS A 160 11.48 -26.74 2.99
N ALA A 161 10.41 -26.51 3.73
CA ALA A 161 9.05 -26.52 3.21
C ALA A 161 8.82 -25.39 2.20
N GLU A 162 7.96 -25.64 1.23
CA GLU A 162 7.74 -24.73 0.10
C GLU A 162 7.03 -23.43 0.50
N ASP A 163 6.22 -23.44 1.57
CA ASP A 163 5.63 -22.23 2.14
C ASP A 163 6.67 -21.35 2.83
N TRP A 164 7.63 -21.95 3.52
CA TRP A 164 8.78 -21.23 4.08
C TRP A 164 9.66 -20.64 2.97
N LEU A 165 9.96 -21.42 1.92
CA LEU A 165 10.72 -20.93 0.76
C LEU A 165 10.00 -19.75 0.09
N ALA A 166 8.68 -19.84 -0.07
CA ALA A 166 7.88 -18.73 -0.59
C ALA A 166 8.05 -17.47 0.25
N GLN A 167 7.93 -17.59 1.58
CA GLN A 167 8.13 -16.48 2.51
C GLN A 167 9.54 -15.88 2.38
N TYR A 168 10.57 -16.74 2.37
CA TYR A 168 11.96 -16.33 2.29
C TYR A 168 12.28 -15.59 0.98
N PHE A 169 11.78 -16.05 -0.17
CA PHE A 169 11.97 -15.36 -1.43
C PHE A 169 11.32 -13.96 -1.44
N VAL A 170 10.15 -13.76 -0.82
CA VAL A 170 9.58 -12.40 -0.72
C VAL A 170 10.41 -11.51 0.21
N ILE A 171 10.94 -12.05 1.32
CA ILE A 171 11.87 -11.34 2.21
C ILE A 171 13.11 -10.87 1.44
N LEU A 172 13.72 -11.75 0.65
CA LEU A 172 14.85 -11.39 -0.22
C LEU A 172 14.46 -10.36 -1.28
N GLY A 173 13.26 -10.48 -1.86
CA GLY A 173 12.71 -9.52 -2.83
C GLY A 173 12.63 -8.11 -2.27
N LEU A 174 11.91 -7.94 -1.16
CA LEU A 174 11.72 -6.65 -0.48
C LEU A 174 13.05 -6.09 0.03
N GLY A 175 13.88 -6.94 0.66
CA GLY A 175 15.20 -6.54 1.15
C GLY A 175 16.14 -6.07 0.04
N CYS A 176 16.15 -6.77 -1.09
CA CYS A 176 16.92 -6.38 -2.27
C CYS A 176 16.39 -5.06 -2.88
N GLN A 177 15.07 -4.84 -2.90
CA GLN A 177 14.51 -3.55 -3.35
C GLN A 177 14.95 -2.39 -2.47
N ALA A 178 14.89 -2.56 -1.15
CA ALA A 178 15.31 -1.55 -0.18
C ALA A 178 16.80 -1.21 -0.34
N MET A 179 17.65 -2.25 -0.44
CA MET A 179 19.07 -2.07 -0.71
C MET A 179 19.32 -1.35 -2.03
N ASN A 180 18.68 -1.78 -3.13
CA ASN A 180 18.86 -1.17 -4.44
C ASN A 180 18.47 0.32 -4.44
N TYR A 181 17.43 0.71 -3.70
CA TYR A 181 17.05 2.12 -3.55
C TYR A 181 18.17 2.92 -2.88
N CYS A 182 18.68 2.45 -1.74
CA CYS A 182 19.78 3.10 -1.03
C CYS A 182 21.05 3.19 -1.89
N SER A 183 21.39 2.11 -2.59
CA SER A 183 22.54 2.07 -3.50
C SER A 183 22.40 3.02 -4.69
N GLU A 184 21.18 3.24 -5.20
CA GLU A 184 20.93 4.22 -6.26
C GLU A 184 21.19 5.67 -5.80
N GLU A 185 20.84 6.00 -4.56
CA GLU A 185 21.08 7.33 -3.99
C GLU A 185 22.56 7.56 -3.68
N SER A 186 23.25 6.52 -3.18
CA SER A 186 24.67 6.56 -2.84
C SER A 186 25.62 6.31 -4.03
N GLY A 187 25.12 5.91 -5.21
CA GLY A 187 25.93 5.62 -6.41
C GLY A 187 26.66 4.27 -6.40
N ASN A 188 26.22 3.33 -5.55
CA ASN A 188 26.81 2.00 -5.39
C ASN A 188 26.27 0.96 -6.39
N GLU A 189 26.91 -0.21 -6.44
CA GLU A 189 26.44 -1.33 -7.26
C GLU A 189 25.07 -1.84 -6.75
N ALA A 190 24.14 -2.10 -7.67
CA ALA A 190 22.77 -2.50 -7.37
C ALA A 190 22.40 -3.81 -8.09
N HIS A 191 21.67 -4.68 -7.41
CA HIS A 191 21.18 -5.97 -7.92
C HIS A 191 19.80 -5.82 -8.57
N ARG A 192 19.71 -4.94 -9.57
CA ARG A 192 18.42 -4.43 -10.10
C ARG A 192 17.47 -5.51 -10.61
N SER A 193 17.98 -6.61 -11.17
CA SER A 193 17.18 -7.69 -11.75
C SER A 193 16.71 -8.76 -10.75
N MET A 194 17.30 -8.82 -9.55
CA MET A 194 17.04 -9.89 -8.58
C MET A 194 15.63 -9.84 -7.95
N PRO A 195 15.07 -8.67 -7.56
CA PRO A 195 13.78 -8.63 -6.87
C PRO A 195 12.64 -9.40 -7.54
N THR A 196 12.41 -9.23 -8.84
CA THR A 196 11.37 -9.94 -9.61
C THR A 196 11.69 -11.41 -9.79
N GLY A 197 12.96 -11.78 -9.90
CA GLY A 197 13.38 -13.19 -9.87
C GLY A 197 12.97 -13.85 -8.56
N PHE A 198 13.19 -13.16 -7.43
CA PHE A 198 12.74 -13.63 -6.12
C PHE A 198 11.22 -13.65 -5.99
N LEU A 199 10.50 -12.61 -6.41
CA LEU A 199 9.04 -12.58 -6.35
C LEU A 199 8.38 -13.67 -7.22
N ARG A 200 8.96 -13.95 -8.39
CA ARG A 200 8.53 -15.08 -9.25
C ARG A 200 8.83 -16.42 -8.59
N SER A 201 9.98 -16.55 -7.95
CA SER A 201 10.36 -17.75 -7.19
C SER A 201 9.43 -17.97 -5.99
N ALA A 202 9.04 -16.90 -5.30
CA ALA A 202 8.08 -16.94 -4.21
C ALA A 202 6.70 -17.42 -4.70
N GLU A 203 6.20 -16.87 -5.80
CA GLU A 203 4.95 -17.31 -6.42
C GLU A 203 4.99 -18.79 -6.81
N LEU A 204 6.11 -19.24 -7.40
CA LEU A 204 6.30 -20.63 -7.78
C LEU A 204 6.29 -21.57 -6.57
N CYS A 205 6.94 -21.18 -5.47
CA CYS A 205 6.93 -21.94 -4.22
C CYS A 205 5.52 -21.96 -3.60
N LEU A 206 4.85 -20.80 -3.52
CA LEU A 206 3.50 -20.68 -2.96
C LEU A 206 2.49 -21.57 -3.71
N LYS A 207 2.53 -21.60 -5.05
CA LYS A 207 1.65 -22.45 -5.89
C LYS A 207 1.82 -23.94 -5.66
N ARG A 208 2.95 -24.37 -5.12
CA ARG A 208 3.20 -25.78 -4.81
C ARG A 208 2.62 -26.18 -3.45
N THR A 209 2.28 -25.20 -2.63
CA THR A 209 1.55 -25.42 -1.38
C THR A 209 0.04 -25.52 -1.63
N PRO A 210 -0.71 -26.28 -0.82
CA PRO A 210 -2.16 -26.28 -0.87
C PRO A 210 -2.75 -25.05 -0.16
N TYR A 211 -2.17 -23.85 -0.25
CA TYR A 211 -2.53 -22.69 0.60
C TYR A 211 -4.02 -22.30 0.55
N MET A 212 -4.71 -22.58 -0.56
CA MET A 212 -6.16 -22.36 -0.70
C MET A 212 -7.01 -23.38 0.08
N LEU A 213 -6.45 -24.55 0.40
CA LEU A 213 -7.10 -25.63 1.16
C LEU A 213 -6.57 -25.74 2.60
N MET A 214 -5.26 -25.64 2.80
CA MET A 214 -4.59 -25.71 4.10
C MET A 214 -3.57 -24.58 4.16
N THR A 215 -4.01 -23.44 4.68
CA THR A 215 -3.16 -22.25 4.80
C THR A 215 -2.29 -22.35 6.06
N SER A 216 -0.98 -22.21 5.91
CA SER A 216 -0.05 -22.01 7.02
C SER A 216 0.12 -20.52 7.33
N LEU A 217 0.70 -20.20 8.48
CA LEU A 217 1.03 -18.82 8.83
C LEU A 217 2.06 -18.21 7.88
N ALA A 218 2.99 -19.03 7.37
CA ALA A 218 3.95 -18.62 6.35
C ALA A 218 3.26 -18.21 5.05
N ASN A 219 2.23 -18.95 4.61
CA ASN A 219 1.43 -18.56 3.43
C ASN A 219 0.74 -17.19 3.63
N VAL A 220 0.16 -16.94 4.80
CA VAL A 220 -0.49 -15.64 5.10
C VAL A 220 0.53 -14.51 5.07
N ARG A 221 1.67 -14.65 5.78
CA ARG A 221 2.76 -13.66 5.78
C ARG A 221 3.31 -13.40 4.38
N THR A 222 3.49 -14.46 3.59
CA THR A 222 3.94 -14.38 2.20
C THR A 222 2.98 -13.53 1.36
N LEU A 223 1.67 -13.80 1.45
CA LEU A 223 0.66 -13.04 0.71
C LEU A 223 0.59 -11.57 1.16
N ILE A 224 0.72 -11.28 2.46
CA ILE A 224 0.82 -9.91 2.99
C ILE A 224 2.02 -9.20 2.37
N MET A 225 3.20 -9.81 2.41
CA MET A 225 4.41 -9.23 1.85
C MET A 225 4.34 -9.11 0.31
N ILE A 226 3.57 -9.97 -0.36
CA ILE A 226 3.28 -9.82 -1.79
C ILE A 226 2.46 -8.56 -2.04
N VAL A 227 1.41 -8.31 -1.26
CA VAL A 227 0.64 -7.05 -1.37
C VAL A 227 1.56 -5.85 -1.12
N MET A 228 2.39 -5.89 -0.08
CA MET A 228 3.38 -4.86 0.21
C MET A 228 4.32 -4.65 -0.98
N SER A 229 4.84 -5.72 -1.57
CA SER A 229 5.70 -5.62 -2.76
C SER A 229 4.97 -4.93 -3.92
N LYS A 230 3.71 -5.29 -4.20
CA LYS A 230 2.88 -4.64 -5.21
C LYS A 230 2.66 -3.14 -4.93
N GLN A 231 2.51 -2.75 -3.66
CA GLN A 231 2.41 -1.33 -3.27
C GLN A 231 3.72 -0.55 -3.48
N MET A 232 4.87 -1.23 -3.48
CA MET A 232 6.17 -0.61 -3.76
C MET A 232 6.39 -0.35 -5.25
N TYR A 233 5.88 -1.24 -6.10
CA TYR A 233 6.01 -1.13 -7.54
C TYR A 233 4.97 -0.15 -8.08
N ALA A 234 5.50 0.93 -8.67
CA ALA A 234 4.82 1.98 -9.44
C ALA A 234 3.56 2.65 -8.82
N MET A 235 3.37 3.93 -9.15
CA MET A 235 2.09 4.64 -8.96
C MET A 235 0.95 4.11 -9.85
N SER A 236 0.98 2.82 -10.21
CA SER A 236 0.04 2.24 -11.15
C SER A 236 -1.31 2.04 -10.47
N TYR A 237 -2.31 2.75 -10.97
CA TYR A 237 -3.71 2.59 -10.56
C TYR A 237 -4.15 1.11 -10.58
N HIS A 238 -3.66 0.32 -11.53
CA HIS A 238 -4.00 -1.10 -11.65
C HIS A 238 -3.37 -1.98 -10.57
N GLU A 239 -2.24 -1.57 -10.01
CA GLU A 239 -1.60 -2.33 -8.94
C GLU A 239 -2.36 -2.17 -7.62
N ALA A 240 -2.86 -0.97 -7.31
CA ALA A 240 -3.78 -0.76 -6.19
C ALA A 240 -5.05 -1.61 -6.34
N ASP A 241 -5.71 -1.54 -7.50
CA ASP A 241 -6.96 -2.26 -7.74
C ASP A 241 -6.80 -3.79 -7.69
N THR A 242 -5.63 -4.31 -8.06
CA THR A 242 -5.34 -5.75 -7.95
C THR A 242 -4.96 -6.17 -6.53
N CYS A 243 -4.55 -5.24 -5.66
CA CYS A 243 -4.28 -5.53 -4.26
C CYS A 243 -5.56 -5.70 -3.42
N TRP A 244 -6.65 -4.98 -3.74
CA TRP A 244 -7.91 -5.10 -3.00
C TRP A 244 -8.49 -6.55 -3.00
N PRO A 245 -8.69 -7.24 -4.15
CA PRO A 245 -9.18 -8.61 -4.13
C PRO A 245 -8.19 -9.59 -3.49
N LEU A 246 -6.89 -9.36 -3.62
CA LEU A 246 -5.85 -10.16 -2.97
C LEU A 246 -5.91 -10.02 -1.44
N THR A 247 -6.15 -8.81 -0.94
CA THR A 247 -6.29 -8.55 0.49
C THR A 247 -7.57 -9.20 1.05
N GLY A 248 -8.68 -9.14 0.31
CA GLY A 248 -9.89 -9.89 0.63
C GLY A 248 -9.69 -11.41 0.67
N LEU A 249 -8.80 -11.98 -0.17
CA LEU A 249 -8.39 -13.39 -0.06
C LEU A 249 -7.61 -13.63 1.25
N ILE A 250 -6.64 -12.78 1.57
CA ILE A 250 -5.82 -12.88 2.79
C ILE A 250 -6.71 -12.87 4.03
N VAL A 251 -7.72 -11.99 4.09
CA VAL A 251 -8.71 -11.96 5.18
C VAL A 251 -9.39 -13.31 5.34
N ARG A 252 -9.92 -13.90 4.26
CA ARG A 252 -10.61 -15.20 4.30
C ARG A 252 -9.69 -16.34 4.75
N LEU A 253 -8.45 -16.36 4.26
CA LEU A 253 -7.46 -17.38 4.66
C LEU A 253 -7.07 -17.22 6.13
N SER A 254 -6.92 -15.98 6.61
CA SER A 254 -6.65 -15.67 8.02
C SER A 254 -7.79 -16.08 8.94
N ILE A 255 -9.04 -15.83 8.53
CA ILE A 255 -10.23 -16.27 9.25
C ILE A 255 -10.27 -17.79 9.34
N ARG A 256 -10.03 -18.48 8.21
CA ARG A 256 -10.00 -19.95 8.17
C ARG A 256 -8.94 -20.54 9.10
N MET A 257 -7.78 -19.91 9.20
CA MET A 257 -6.72 -20.30 10.12
C MET A 257 -7.01 -19.95 11.59
N GLY A 258 -8.09 -19.21 11.85
CA GLY A 258 -8.53 -18.84 13.20
C GLY A 258 -7.87 -17.58 13.76
N LEU A 259 -7.21 -16.76 12.92
CA LEU A 259 -6.51 -15.54 13.38
C LEU A 259 -7.44 -14.48 13.98
N HIS A 260 -8.68 -14.42 13.49
CA HIS A 260 -9.74 -13.54 13.97
C HIS A 260 -10.27 -13.85 15.37
N ARG A 261 -9.83 -14.95 16.00
CA ARG A 261 -10.30 -15.34 17.32
C ARG A 261 -9.50 -14.59 18.38
N ALA A 262 -10.21 -13.88 19.25
CA ALA A 262 -9.61 -13.25 20.43
C ALA A 262 -8.87 -14.32 21.27
N ALA A 263 -7.68 -13.97 21.73
CA ALA A 263 -6.87 -14.87 22.52
C ALA A 263 -7.27 -14.80 24.00
N TRP A 264 -7.83 -15.89 24.52
CA TRP A 264 -8.45 -15.98 25.85
C TRP A 264 -7.47 -15.74 27.01
N LYS A 265 -6.16 -15.76 26.74
CA LYS A 265 -5.12 -15.55 27.75
C LYS A 265 -4.62 -14.11 27.70
N PRO A 266 -4.28 -13.51 28.87
CA PRO A 266 -3.55 -12.25 28.93
C PRO A 266 -2.26 -12.30 28.09
N TYR A 267 -1.88 -11.17 27.47
CA TYR A 267 -0.74 -11.08 26.55
C TYR A 267 0.57 -11.63 27.15
N THR A 268 0.80 -11.40 28.45
CA THR A 268 1.99 -11.89 29.18
C THR A 268 2.04 -13.42 29.28
N GLN A 269 0.91 -14.10 29.18
CA GLN A 269 0.78 -15.55 29.25
C GLN A 269 0.66 -16.21 27.87
N ARG A 270 0.63 -15.42 26.79
CA ARG A 270 0.56 -15.92 25.41
C ARG A 270 1.89 -16.50 24.97
N SER A 271 1.84 -17.63 24.25
CA SER A 271 3.02 -18.18 23.57
C SER A 271 3.53 -17.21 22.49
N HIS A 272 4.78 -17.37 22.07
CA HIS A 272 5.34 -16.58 20.97
C HIS A 272 4.49 -16.72 19.69
N GLU A 273 3.99 -17.93 19.40
CA GLU A 273 3.11 -18.18 18.25
C GLU A 273 1.77 -17.42 18.38
N GLU A 274 1.15 -17.42 19.57
CA GLU A 274 -0.10 -16.69 19.82
C GLU A 274 0.10 -15.18 19.63
N LYS A 275 1.21 -14.61 20.12
CA LYS A 275 1.55 -13.19 19.95
C LYS A 275 1.70 -12.82 18.48
N VAL A 276 2.44 -13.62 17.71
CA VAL A 276 2.64 -13.31 16.28
C VAL A 276 1.36 -13.52 15.47
N LYS A 277 0.51 -14.50 15.82
CA LYS A 277 -0.82 -14.64 15.21
C LYS A 277 -1.69 -13.41 15.41
N SER A 278 -1.73 -12.85 16.63
CA SER A 278 -2.44 -11.60 16.92
C SER A 278 -1.88 -10.43 16.12
N GLN A 279 -0.56 -10.34 15.98
CA GLN A 279 0.08 -9.29 15.21
C GLN A 279 -0.20 -9.39 13.71
N VAL A 280 -0.09 -10.60 13.14
CA VAL A 280 -0.44 -10.85 11.73
C VAL A 280 -1.90 -10.50 11.48
N TRP A 281 -2.82 -10.81 12.40
CA TRP A 281 -4.22 -10.40 12.28
C TRP A 281 -4.39 -8.88 12.25
N ALA A 282 -3.71 -8.14 13.14
CA ALA A 282 -3.74 -6.68 13.16
C ALA A 282 -3.26 -6.09 11.83
N VAL A 283 -2.18 -6.63 11.25
CA VAL A 283 -1.68 -6.20 9.93
C VAL A 283 -2.69 -6.50 8.82
N VAL A 284 -3.35 -7.67 8.85
CA VAL A 284 -4.39 -8.02 7.86
C VAL A 284 -5.56 -7.03 7.91
N LEU A 285 -6.04 -6.68 9.10
CA LEU A 285 -7.12 -5.72 9.28
C LEU A 285 -6.74 -4.34 8.71
N VAL A 286 -5.56 -3.84 9.05
CA VAL A 286 -5.08 -2.53 8.59
C VAL A 286 -4.86 -2.51 7.09
N LEU A 287 -4.33 -3.60 6.53
CA LEU A 287 -4.14 -3.71 5.09
C LEU A 287 -5.48 -3.69 4.34
N GLU A 288 -6.49 -4.41 4.81
CA GLU A 288 -7.83 -4.41 4.21
C GLU A 288 -8.52 -3.04 4.30
N MET A 289 -8.42 -2.39 5.47
CA MET A 289 -8.93 -1.04 5.68
C MET A 289 -8.26 -0.03 4.74
N ARG A 290 -6.92 -0.06 4.65
CA ARG A 290 -6.16 0.80 3.72
C ARG A 290 -6.57 0.57 2.27
N GLN A 291 -6.66 -0.69 1.83
CA GLN A 291 -7.02 -0.98 0.44
C GLN A 291 -8.46 -0.56 0.11
N SER A 292 -9.39 -0.71 1.05
CA SER A 292 -10.76 -0.23 0.89
C SER A 292 -10.80 1.29 0.69
N LEU A 293 -9.99 2.05 1.45
CA LEU A 293 -9.87 3.49 1.32
C LEU A 293 -9.19 3.92 0.00
N VAL A 294 -8.09 3.28 -0.37
CA VAL A 294 -7.33 3.60 -1.60
C VAL A 294 -8.16 3.36 -2.85
N CYS A 295 -8.84 2.21 -2.93
CA CYS A 295 -9.64 1.84 -4.10
C CYS A 295 -11.06 2.44 -4.08
N GLY A 296 -11.47 3.11 -3.00
CA GLY A 296 -12.85 3.58 -2.86
C GLY A 296 -13.86 2.44 -2.88
N MET A 297 -13.52 1.32 -2.23
CA MET A 297 -14.31 0.09 -2.18
C MET A 297 -14.92 -0.11 -0.79
N PRO A 298 -16.07 -0.80 -0.66
CA PRO A 298 -16.67 -1.10 0.64
C PRO A 298 -15.75 -1.96 1.50
N LEU A 299 -15.74 -1.69 2.81
CA LEU A 299 -15.02 -2.51 3.78
C LEU A 299 -15.70 -3.88 3.96
N LEU A 300 -15.00 -4.98 3.68
CA LEU A 300 -15.53 -6.34 3.79
C LEU A 300 -15.19 -7.01 5.13
N LEU A 301 -15.14 -6.22 6.20
CA LEU A 301 -14.95 -6.68 7.58
C LEU A 301 -16.25 -6.50 8.37
N ARG A 302 -16.38 -7.18 9.51
CA ARG A 302 -17.39 -6.86 10.52
C ARG A 302 -16.74 -6.04 11.62
N ALA A 303 -17.51 -5.23 12.33
CA ALA A 303 -17.00 -4.47 13.45
C ALA A 303 -16.33 -5.38 14.52
N ALA A 304 -16.96 -6.53 14.81
CA ALA A 304 -16.41 -7.56 15.70
C ALA A 304 -15.05 -8.16 15.26
N ASP A 305 -14.72 -8.10 13.97
CA ASP A 305 -13.43 -8.58 13.47
C ASP A 305 -12.29 -7.62 13.90
N ILE A 306 -12.57 -6.32 13.99
CA ILE A 306 -11.62 -5.30 14.47
C ILE A 306 -11.48 -5.38 15.99
N SER A 307 -12.61 -5.47 16.71
CA SER A 307 -12.65 -5.51 18.17
C SER A 307 -12.07 -6.81 18.75
N SER A 308 -11.83 -7.84 17.94
CA SER A 308 -11.19 -9.10 18.35
C SER A 308 -9.71 -8.94 18.74
N VAL A 309 -9.08 -7.82 18.39
CA VAL A 309 -7.71 -7.49 18.78
C VAL A 309 -7.74 -6.99 20.23
N GLU A 310 -7.55 -7.87 21.22
CA GLU A 310 -7.60 -7.45 22.64
C GLU A 310 -6.32 -6.71 23.10
N SER A 311 -6.47 -5.58 23.81
CA SER A 311 -5.41 -4.88 24.54
C SER A 311 -5.38 -5.36 25.98
N ASN A 312 -4.28 -5.96 26.41
CA ASN A 312 -4.00 -6.15 27.82
C ASN A 312 -3.25 -4.92 28.36
N THR A 313 -3.95 -3.80 28.52
CA THR A 313 -3.41 -2.61 29.21
C THR A 313 -3.41 -2.83 30.72
N SER A 314 -2.52 -3.70 31.18
CA SER A 314 -2.17 -3.84 32.60
C SER A 314 -0.79 -4.47 32.76
N GLN A 315 0.28 -3.70 32.58
CA GLN A 315 1.43 -3.62 33.52
C GLN A 315 2.61 -2.79 32.99
N THR A 316 3.28 -2.14 33.95
CA THR A 316 4.45 -1.26 33.89
C THR A 316 5.72 -1.92 33.35
N PRO A 317 6.66 -1.16 32.73
CA PRO A 317 7.89 -1.71 32.18
C PRO A 317 8.89 -2.13 33.28
N SER A 318 9.28 -3.40 33.28
CA SER A 318 10.36 -3.92 34.12
C SER A 318 11.71 -3.71 33.46
N THR A 319 12.61 -2.98 34.14
CA THR A 319 14.00 -2.73 33.74
C THR A 319 14.82 -4.02 33.87
N GLY A 320 15.36 -4.52 32.76
CA GLY A 320 16.25 -5.69 32.73
C GLY A 320 17.55 -5.35 32.00
N ASN A 321 18.67 -5.63 32.65
CA ASN A 321 20.01 -5.21 32.26
C ASN A 321 20.61 -6.18 31.22
N THR A 322 21.18 -5.67 30.13
CA THR A 322 21.84 -6.49 29.10
C THR A 322 23.34 -6.62 29.38
N THR A 323 23.84 -7.86 29.43
CA THR A 323 25.27 -8.19 29.40
C THR A 323 25.74 -8.55 27.99
N LEU A 324 27.00 -8.19 27.71
CA LEU A 324 27.68 -8.14 26.41
C LEU A 324 28.18 -9.51 25.90
N GLY A 325 28.07 -9.73 24.57
CA GLY A 325 28.99 -10.55 23.78
C GLY A 325 28.34 -11.63 22.89
N ASP A 326 28.29 -11.42 21.57
CA ASP A 326 29.12 -12.11 20.54
C ASP A 326 28.67 -11.66 19.14
N SER A 327 29.51 -11.87 18.12
CA SER A 327 29.33 -11.38 16.74
C SER A 327 28.18 -12.10 15.99
N ARG A 328 26.93 -11.76 16.35
CA ARG A 328 25.69 -12.12 15.67
C ARG A 328 24.95 -10.85 15.26
N ILE A 329 24.05 -10.92 14.29
CA ILE A 329 23.11 -9.83 13.99
C ILE A 329 22.44 -9.44 15.31
N ASP A 330 22.58 -8.19 15.73
CA ASP A 330 22.09 -7.73 17.03
C ASP A 330 20.56 -7.63 17.03
N TYR A 331 19.90 -8.77 17.30
CA TYR A 331 18.46 -8.85 17.52
C TYR A 331 18.04 -8.21 18.87
N GLY A 332 18.99 -7.78 19.71
CA GLY A 332 18.76 -7.27 21.06
C GLY A 332 17.98 -5.95 21.10
N SER A 333 17.99 -5.17 20.02
CA SER A 333 17.16 -3.95 19.89
C SER A 333 15.67 -4.23 19.60
N PHE A 334 15.35 -5.46 19.19
CA PHE A 334 14.00 -5.91 18.86
C PHE A 334 13.32 -6.71 19.99
N GLY A 335 14.04 -6.99 21.08
CA GLY A 335 13.55 -7.77 22.21
C GLY A 335 12.66 -6.95 23.16
N ASN A 336 11.46 -7.47 23.43
CA ASN A 336 10.61 -7.10 24.56
C ASN A 336 9.99 -5.69 24.59
N LYS A 337 9.71 -5.08 23.44
CA LYS A 337 8.72 -4.00 23.42
C LYS A 337 7.33 -4.62 23.52
N ASP A 338 6.65 -4.31 24.61
CA ASP A 338 5.24 -3.90 24.71
C ASP A 338 4.36 -4.14 23.46
N PRO A 339 3.07 -4.52 23.60
CA PRO A 339 2.19 -4.73 22.44
C PRO A 339 2.30 -3.55 21.47
N ILE A 340 2.56 -3.86 20.21
CA ILE A 340 2.86 -2.96 19.09
C ILE A 340 1.81 -1.83 19.01
N ILE A 341 2.22 -0.62 18.62
CA ILE A 341 1.36 0.59 18.56
C ILE A 341 0.11 0.27 17.74
N LEU A 342 0.28 -0.44 16.62
CA LEU A 342 -0.82 -0.89 15.77
C LEU A 342 -1.85 -1.77 16.52
N THR A 343 -1.38 -2.79 17.25
CA THR A 343 -2.26 -3.70 18.00
C THR A 343 -2.99 -2.95 19.11
N ARG A 344 -2.28 -2.05 19.82
CA ARG A 344 -2.87 -1.20 20.87
C ARG A 344 -4.01 -0.35 20.33
N LEU A 345 -3.84 0.24 19.15
CA LEU A 345 -4.85 1.10 18.54
C LEU A 345 -6.11 0.37 18.11
N LEU A 346 -5.95 -0.76 17.41
CA LEU A 346 -7.10 -1.57 17.01
C LEU A 346 -7.88 -2.05 18.24
N ALA A 347 -7.16 -2.35 19.32
CA ALA A 347 -7.74 -2.80 20.57
C ALA A 347 -8.45 -1.75 21.42
N VAL A 348 -8.24 -0.45 21.18
CA VAL A 348 -8.97 0.64 21.86
C VAL A 348 -10.35 0.87 21.22
N SER A 349 -10.73 0.06 20.21
CA SER A 349 -11.91 0.25 19.37
C SER A 349 -13.22 -0.32 19.96
N ASP A 350 -13.44 -0.31 21.27
CA ASP A 350 -14.65 -0.85 21.94
C ASP A 350 -16.01 -0.28 21.45
N ASP A 351 -16.00 0.79 20.64
CA ASP A 351 -17.22 1.46 20.14
C ASP A 351 -17.40 1.35 18.62
N ASP A 352 -16.68 0.43 17.95
CA ASP A 352 -16.73 0.24 16.50
C ASP A 352 -16.42 1.53 15.69
N LEU A 353 -15.79 2.54 16.31
CA LEU A 353 -15.63 3.88 15.72
C LEU A 353 -14.79 3.86 14.44
N LEU A 354 -13.70 3.10 14.42
CA LEU A 354 -12.86 2.96 13.24
C LEU A 354 -13.62 2.26 12.10
N PHE A 355 -14.37 1.21 12.43
CA PHE A 355 -15.26 0.53 11.49
C PHE A 355 -16.26 1.52 10.89
N ARG A 356 -16.97 2.26 11.75
CA ARG A 356 -17.98 3.24 11.36
C ARG A 356 -17.38 4.38 10.53
N ALA A 357 -16.18 4.86 10.86
CA ALA A 357 -15.50 5.89 10.08
C ALA A 357 -15.23 5.44 8.64
N ILE A 358 -14.75 4.20 8.45
CA ILE A 358 -14.45 3.65 7.12
C ILE A 358 -15.73 3.26 6.39
N GLU A 359 -16.73 2.70 7.07
CA GLU A 359 -18.05 2.42 6.48
C GLU A 359 -18.70 3.71 5.97
N LEU A 360 -18.69 4.77 6.79
CA LEU A 360 -19.16 6.07 6.37
C LEU A 360 -18.33 6.59 5.19
N ALA A 361 -16.99 6.55 5.25
CA ALA A 361 -16.14 7.00 4.14
C ALA A 361 -16.44 6.26 2.83
N THR A 362 -16.70 4.95 2.92
CA THR A 362 -16.82 4.08 1.74
C THR A 362 -18.25 3.91 1.23
N SER A 363 -19.25 4.40 1.96
CA SER A 363 -20.67 4.35 1.59
C SER A 363 -20.97 5.10 0.28
N PRO A 364 -21.90 4.60 -0.57
CA PRO A 364 -22.40 5.31 -1.74
C PRO A 364 -22.90 6.72 -1.41
N MET A 365 -22.85 7.62 -2.40
CA MET A 365 -23.30 9.01 -2.24
C MET A 365 -24.81 9.07 -1.97
N GLY A 366 -25.17 9.43 -0.74
CA GLY A 366 -26.55 9.69 -0.32
C GLY A 366 -26.83 9.21 1.12
N GLY A 367 -27.51 10.03 1.91
CA GLY A 367 -28.09 9.59 3.19
C GLY A 367 -27.24 9.73 4.45
N THR A 368 -25.96 10.11 4.38
CA THR A 368 -25.17 10.40 5.60
C THR A 368 -25.28 11.88 6.02
N PRO A 369 -25.80 12.18 7.22
CA PRO A 369 -25.82 13.54 7.78
C PRO A 369 -24.41 14.06 8.08
N TYR A 370 -24.21 15.37 7.94
CA TYR A 370 -22.95 16.03 8.33
C TYR A 370 -22.63 15.85 9.83
N SER A 371 -23.66 15.88 10.68
CA SER A 371 -23.53 15.67 12.12
C SER A 371 -22.89 14.32 12.47
N ASP A 372 -23.21 13.28 11.71
CA ASP A 372 -22.71 11.92 11.98
C ASP A 372 -21.22 11.83 11.67
N VAL A 373 -20.80 12.46 10.57
CA VAL A 373 -19.38 12.54 10.19
C VAL A 373 -18.59 13.32 11.24
N ALA A 374 -19.08 14.49 11.67
CA ALA A 374 -18.42 15.30 12.69
C ALA A 374 -18.36 14.60 14.07
N ALA A 375 -19.42 13.88 14.45
CA ALA A 375 -19.47 13.14 15.71
C ALA A 375 -18.49 11.96 15.73
N VAL A 376 -18.37 11.22 14.62
CA VAL A 376 -17.39 10.14 14.47
C VAL A 376 -15.97 10.68 14.48
N ASP A 377 -15.69 11.78 13.78
CA ASP A 377 -14.36 12.43 13.80
C ASP A 377 -13.95 12.81 15.23
N THR A 378 -14.83 13.51 15.95
CA THR A 378 -14.57 13.96 17.32
C THR A 378 -14.28 12.77 18.24
N SER A 379 -15.15 11.76 18.21
CA SER A 379 -15.03 10.58 19.07
C SER A 379 -13.75 9.78 18.78
N LEU A 380 -13.37 9.67 17.49
CA LEU A 380 -12.16 8.96 17.09
C LEU A 380 -10.90 9.72 17.50
N ARG A 381 -10.87 11.05 17.35
CA ARG A 381 -9.76 11.90 17.81
C ARG A 381 -9.58 11.83 19.32
N ASP A 382 -10.68 11.85 20.09
CA ASP A 382 -10.64 11.72 21.56
C ASP A 382 -10.02 10.38 21.98
N LYS A 383 -10.41 9.27 21.33
CA LYS A 383 -9.80 7.96 21.60
C LYS A 383 -8.32 7.91 21.25
N LEU A 384 -7.94 8.47 20.11
CA LEU A 384 -6.53 8.55 19.72
C LEU A 384 -5.71 9.34 20.75
N TYR A 385 -6.26 10.45 21.26
CA TYR A 385 -5.62 11.23 22.32
C TYR A 385 -5.48 10.43 23.62
N GLN A 386 -6.55 9.77 24.08
CA GLN A 386 -6.55 8.94 25.28
C GLN A 386 -5.57 7.75 25.21
N SER A 387 -5.33 7.22 24.01
CA SER A 387 -4.35 6.14 23.80
C SER A 387 -2.88 6.59 23.93
N GLY A 388 -2.62 7.89 24.01
CA GLY A 388 -1.26 8.47 24.07
C GLY A 388 -0.54 8.58 22.72
N ILE A 389 -1.16 8.12 21.64
CA ILE A 389 -0.62 8.19 20.28
C ILE A 389 -0.97 9.55 19.65
N GLY A 390 -2.22 10.00 19.86
CA GLY A 390 -2.73 11.26 19.35
C GLY A 390 -2.58 11.43 17.83
N LEU A 391 -2.90 12.61 17.33
CA LEU A 391 -2.54 13.04 15.98
C LEU A 391 -1.46 14.12 16.11
N ALA A 392 -0.21 13.70 16.23
CA ALA A 392 0.89 14.64 16.42
C ALA A 392 1.10 15.47 15.15
N ASN A 393 1.13 16.79 15.33
CA ASN A 393 1.48 17.77 14.30
C ASN A 393 2.94 18.25 14.41
N SER A 394 3.77 17.53 15.18
CA SER A 394 5.19 17.86 15.42
C SER A 394 6.02 17.97 14.14
N HIS A 395 5.61 17.32 13.05
CA HIS A 395 6.25 17.40 11.74
C HIS A 395 5.90 18.67 10.94
N LEU A 396 4.95 19.49 11.41
CA LEU A 396 4.69 20.83 10.85
C LEU A 396 5.65 21.90 11.38
N GLU A 397 6.41 21.60 12.44
CA GLU A 397 7.42 22.51 13.00
C GLU A 397 8.72 22.41 12.20
N ALA A 398 8.99 23.38 11.32
CA ALA A 398 10.11 23.38 10.38
C ALA A 398 11.53 23.43 11.00
N ASP A 399 11.66 23.64 12.31
CA ASP A 399 12.93 24.05 12.96
C ASP A 399 13.56 23.02 13.92
N LYS A 400 13.03 21.80 14.04
CA LYS A 400 13.64 20.77 14.92
C LYS A 400 14.50 19.79 14.12
N PRO A 401 15.75 19.49 14.56
CA PRO A 401 16.56 18.47 13.92
C PRO A 401 15.84 17.13 13.97
N ALA A 402 15.82 16.42 12.84
CA ALA A 402 15.16 15.13 12.70
C ALA A 402 15.66 14.18 13.79
N LYS A 403 14.81 13.90 14.79
CA LYS A 403 14.96 12.71 15.63
C LYS A 403 14.86 11.48 14.72
N ASP A 404 15.45 10.36 15.13
CA ASP A 404 15.24 9.08 14.46
C ASP A 404 13.74 8.87 14.17
N ILE A 405 13.42 8.67 12.90
CA ILE A 405 12.04 8.53 12.44
C ILE A 405 11.56 7.15 12.83
N ASP A 406 10.47 7.11 13.60
CA ASP A 406 9.80 5.87 13.94
C ASP A 406 8.81 5.50 12.81
N LEU A 407 9.18 4.52 12.00
CA LEU A 407 8.40 4.07 10.84
C LEU A 407 7.01 3.54 11.24
N GLU A 408 6.90 2.93 12.43
CA GLU A 408 5.63 2.41 12.93
C GLU A 408 4.68 3.56 13.27
N VAL A 409 5.19 4.59 13.96
CA VAL A 409 4.44 5.81 14.25
C VAL A 409 4.03 6.50 12.95
N CYS A 410 4.93 6.65 11.97
CA CYS A 410 4.60 7.24 10.67
C CYS A 410 3.48 6.48 9.96
N MET A 411 3.57 5.14 9.89
CA MET A 411 2.55 4.29 9.28
C MET A 411 1.17 4.52 9.92
N VAL A 412 1.13 4.49 11.26
CA VAL A 412 -0.11 4.73 12.03
C VAL A 412 -0.69 6.11 11.75
N GLN A 413 0.15 7.14 11.78
CA GLN A 413 -0.27 8.53 11.61
C GLN A 413 -0.80 8.79 10.19
N ILE A 414 -0.14 8.23 9.17
CA ILE A 414 -0.61 8.30 7.78
C ILE A 414 -1.96 7.57 7.65
N PHE A 415 -2.09 6.37 8.24
CA PHE A 415 -3.33 5.59 8.19
C PHE A 415 -4.53 6.35 8.76
N PHE A 416 -4.44 6.89 9.98
CA PHE A 416 -5.57 7.60 10.58
C PHE A 416 -5.89 8.90 9.83
N ARG A 417 -4.88 9.61 9.32
CA ARG A 417 -5.11 10.82 8.51
C ARG A 417 -5.80 10.50 7.19
N GLN A 418 -5.48 9.36 6.57
CA GLN A 418 -6.22 8.86 5.41
C GLN A 418 -7.68 8.56 5.75
N VAL A 419 -7.94 7.93 6.92
CA VAL A 419 -9.30 7.68 7.41
C VAL A 419 -10.07 9.00 7.55
N PHE A 420 -9.51 10.02 8.19
CA PHE A 420 -10.17 11.33 8.35
C PHE A 420 -10.41 12.03 7.01
N MET A 421 -9.41 12.04 6.11
CA MET A 421 -9.60 12.61 4.77
C MET A 421 -10.73 11.92 4.01
N ALA A 422 -10.79 10.60 4.01
CA ALA A 422 -11.82 9.85 3.31
C ALA A 422 -13.21 10.05 3.96
N LEU A 423 -13.28 10.06 5.29
CA LEU A 423 -14.50 10.33 6.06
C LEU A 423 -15.10 11.70 5.72
N HIS A 424 -14.27 12.73 5.57
CA HIS A 424 -14.70 14.10 5.30
C HIS A 424 -14.82 14.45 3.82
N ALA A 425 -14.30 13.63 2.90
CA ALA A 425 -14.20 13.92 1.47
C ALA A 425 -15.49 14.50 0.86
N ARG A 426 -16.65 13.90 1.17
CA ARG A 426 -17.95 14.33 0.62
C ARG A 426 -18.38 15.76 1.00
N PHE A 427 -17.88 16.27 2.11
CA PHE A 427 -18.25 17.57 2.66
C PHE A 427 -17.13 18.58 2.43
N SER A 428 -15.88 18.18 2.60
CA SER A 428 -14.71 19.05 2.33
C SER A 428 -14.59 19.40 0.86
N LEU A 429 -15.11 18.55 -0.03
CA LEU A 429 -15.13 18.76 -1.47
C LEU A 429 -16.42 19.42 -1.97
N GLN A 430 -17.17 20.15 -1.14
CA GLN A 430 -18.28 21.00 -1.62
C GLN A 430 -17.83 22.46 -1.84
N PRO A 431 -18.40 23.22 -2.81
CA PRO A 431 -17.91 24.56 -3.16
C PRO A 431 -17.81 25.52 -1.97
N ASN A 432 -18.77 25.47 -1.04
CA ASN A 432 -18.83 26.30 0.16
C ASN A 432 -18.39 25.55 1.43
N ALA A 433 -17.52 24.53 1.31
CA ALA A 433 -17.16 23.66 2.44
C ALA A 433 -16.58 24.44 3.64
N SER A 434 -15.84 25.52 3.41
CA SER A 434 -15.25 26.34 4.48
C SER A 434 -16.29 27.02 5.38
N THR A 435 -17.47 27.34 4.84
CA THR A 435 -18.56 28.03 5.55
C THR A 435 -19.68 27.08 5.96
N GLU A 436 -20.09 26.17 5.08
CA GLU A 436 -21.19 25.23 5.32
C GLU A 436 -20.75 23.99 6.11
N HIS A 437 -19.50 23.54 5.94
CA HIS A 437 -18.97 22.31 6.54
C HIS A 437 -17.57 22.50 7.15
N PRO A 438 -17.38 23.49 8.05
CA PRO A 438 -16.05 23.94 8.50
C PRO A 438 -15.21 22.81 9.14
N VAL A 439 -15.82 21.89 9.90
CA VAL A 439 -15.10 20.74 10.49
C VAL A 439 -14.50 19.86 9.40
N SER A 440 -15.25 19.59 8.32
CA SER A 440 -14.75 18.76 7.21
C SER A 440 -13.64 19.46 6.45
N TYR A 441 -13.79 20.76 6.19
CA TYR A 441 -12.74 21.55 5.56
C TYR A 441 -11.43 21.49 6.35
N VAL A 442 -11.48 21.77 7.67
CA VAL A 442 -10.30 21.77 8.54
C VAL A 442 -9.71 20.37 8.70
N SER A 443 -10.54 19.35 8.96
CA SER A 443 -10.07 17.98 9.17
C SER A 443 -9.38 17.41 7.93
N SER A 444 -9.93 17.65 6.74
CA SER A 444 -9.30 17.26 5.47
C SER A 444 -8.00 18.02 5.19
N LEU A 445 -7.97 19.35 5.42
CA LEU A 445 -6.79 20.17 5.19
C LEU A 445 -5.64 19.79 6.14
N GLU A 446 -5.93 19.69 7.44
CA GLU A 446 -4.96 19.29 8.46
C GLU A 446 -4.36 17.91 8.15
N SER A 447 -5.23 16.94 7.83
CA SER A 447 -4.81 15.57 7.55
C SER A 447 -3.96 15.48 6.27
N ALA A 448 -4.35 16.20 5.21
CA ALA A 448 -3.59 16.23 3.97
C ALA A 448 -2.21 16.89 4.14
N LEU A 449 -2.14 18.05 4.80
CA LEU A 449 -0.86 18.71 5.08
C LEU A 449 0.05 17.87 5.97
N ALA A 450 -0.51 17.22 7.00
CA ALA A 450 0.26 16.35 7.86
C ALA A 450 0.77 15.09 7.12
N ILE A 451 0.00 14.49 6.21
CA ILE A 451 0.49 13.40 5.34
C ILE A 451 1.67 13.87 4.48
N LEU A 452 1.58 15.05 3.87
CA LEU A 452 2.70 15.61 3.09
C LEU A 452 3.92 15.94 3.97
N ALA A 453 3.71 16.35 5.23
CA ALA A 453 4.78 16.56 6.18
C ALA A 453 5.48 15.23 6.58
N TYR A 454 4.72 14.14 6.73
CA TYR A 454 5.30 12.80 6.93
C TYR A 454 6.06 12.34 5.69
N GLN A 455 5.53 12.58 4.49
CA GLN A 455 6.23 12.30 3.23
C GLN A 455 7.60 12.98 3.24
N ARG A 456 7.61 14.29 3.51
CA ARG A 456 8.82 15.10 3.59
C ARG A 456 9.81 14.55 4.62
N GLY A 457 9.34 14.30 5.84
CA GLY A 457 10.17 13.75 6.92
C GLY A 457 10.80 12.41 6.54
N LEU A 458 10.05 11.50 5.93
CA LEU A 458 10.56 10.19 5.52
C LEU A 458 11.60 10.27 4.40
N CYS A 459 11.56 11.31 3.56
CA CYS A 459 12.40 11.43 2.37
C CYS A 459 13.52 12.49 2.46
N GLU A 460 13.55 13.32 3.50
CA GLU A 460 14.59 14.33 3.74
C GLU A 460 15.52 13.89 4.89
N GLY A 461 16.84 13.80 4.66
CA GLY A 461 17.87 13.51 5.69
C GLY A 461 19.16 12.90 5.13
N GLU A 462 20.18 12.68 5.97
CA GLU A 462 21.56 12.34 5.51
C GLU A 462 21.94 10.85 5.50
N LYS A 463 21.46 9.98 6.41
CA LYS A 463 21.96 8.58 6.51
C LYS A 463 20.90 7.48 6.67
N TRP A 464 19.86 7.71 7.46
CA TRP A 464 18.69 6.81 7.57
C TRP A 464 17.51 7.25 6.70
N ALA A 465 17.69 8.34 5.96
CA ALA A 465 16.71 8.86 5.02
C ALA A 465 16.51 7.91 3.85
N GLU A 466 17.55 7.24 3.35
CA GLU A 466 17.41 6.39 2.15
C GLU A 466 16.46 5.20 2.39
N LEU A 467 16.63 4.48 3.51
CA LEU A 467 15.75 3.36 3.86
C LEU A 467 14.34 3.84 4.23
N SER A 468 14.22 4.98 4.90
CA SER A 468 12.94 5.60 5.25
C SER A 468 12.20 6.11 4.01
N ALA A 469 12.93 6.63 3.02
CA ALA A 469 12.41 7.11 1.75
C ALA A 469 11.96 5.95 0.85
N TRP A 470 12.70 4.83 0.86
CA TRP A 470 12.22 3.59 0.27
C TRP A 470 10.90 3.14 0.93
N PHE A 471 10.84 3.15 2.26
CA PHE A 471 9.65 2.77 3.03
C PHE A 471 8.46 3.71 2.76
N ALA A 472 8.71 5.01 2.53
CA ALA A 472 7.68 5.97 2.14
C ALA A 472 6.92 5.52 0.89
N GLY A 473 7.56 4.72 0.03
CA GLY A 473 6.93 4.14 -1.14
C GLY A 473 5.64 3.36 -0.88
N PHE A 474 5.40 2.85 0.35
CA PHE A 474 4.19 2.09 0.69
C PHE A 474 2.95 2.98 0.78
N PHE A 475 3.14 4.30 0.77
CA PHE A 475 2.12 5.31 1.00
C PHE A 475 1.94 6.26 -0.20
N ARG A 476 2.42 5.89 -1.39
CA ARG A 476 2.38 6.78 -2.57
C ARG A 476 0.95 7.21 -2.94
N HIS A 477 -0.03 6.32 -2.80
CA HIS A 477 -1.43 6.66 -3.02
C HIS A 477 -1.95 7.68 -2.00
N GLU A 478 -1.60 7.51 -0.72
CA GLU A 478 -1.95 8.42 0.36
C GLU A 478 -1.31 9.81 0.14
N PHE A 479 -0.04 9.86 -0.26
CA PHE A 479 0.64 11.11 -0.62
C PHE A 479 -0.04 11.80 -1.81
N PHE A 480 -0.45 11.02 -2.82
CA PHE A 480 -1.16 11.55 -3.98
C PHE A 480 -2.54 12.09 -3.63
N MET A 481 -3.32 11.36 -2.83
CA MET A 481 -4.60 11.82 -2.33
C MET A 481 -4.46 13.12 -1.53
N ALA A 482 -3.44 13.21 -0.68
CA ALA A 482 -3.14 14.40 0.10
C ALA A 482 -2.81 15.60 -0.80
N ALA A 483 -1.89 15.43 -1.77
CA ALA A 483 -1.54 16.49 -2.71
C ALA A 483 -2.76 16.97 -3.52
N MET A 484 -3.57 16.05 -4.05
CA MET A 484 -4.79 16.41 -4.81
C MET A 484 -5.83 17.11 -3.94
N THR A 485 -5.95 16.72 -2.67
CA THR A 485 -6.84 17.40 -1.72
C THR A 485 -6.39 18.83 -1.45
N VAL A 486 -5.10 19.06 -1.21
CA VAL A 486 -4.54 20.42 -1.02
C VAL A 486 -4.73 21.27 -2.28
N CYS A 487 -4.46 20.73 -3.48
CA CYS A 487 -4.72 21.42 -4.74
C CYS A 487 -6.19 21.83 -4.89
N SER A 488 -7.12 20.90 -4.65
CA SER A 488 -8.56 21.17 -4.76
C SER A 488 -9.01 22.28 -3.81
N LEU A 489 -8.54 22.27 -2.57
CA LEU A 489 -8.85 23.29 -1.57
C LEU A 489 -8.25 24.67 -1.96
N LEU A 490 -7.03 24.71 -2.50
CA LEU A 490 -6.42 25.97 -2.98
C LEU A 490 -7.17 26.56 -4.18
N ILE A 491 -7.54 25.73 -5.16
CA ILE A 491 -8.28 26.19 -6.35
C ILE A 491 -9.59 26.86 -5.92
N ARG A 492 -10.32 26.26 -4.99
CA ARG A 492 -11.60 26.80 -4.49
C ARG A 492 -11.44 28.10 -3.71
N ASP A 493 -10.39 28.19 -2.91
CA ASP A 493 -10.06 29.41 -2.18
C ASP A 493 -9.79 30.57 -3.17
N LEU A 494 -9.10 30.30 -4.28
CA LEU A 494 -8.89 31.27 -5.36
C LEU A 494 -10.18 31.63 -6.10
N GLU A 495 -11.07 30.67 -6.38
CA GLU A 495 -12.37 30.94 -7.00
C GLU A 495 -13.29 31.78 -6.10
N SER A 496 -13.27 31.54 -4.79
CA SER A 496 -14.09 32.30 -3.82
C SER A 496 -13.61 33.74 -3.60
N THR A 497 -12.29 33.96 -3.65
CA THR A 497 -11.69 35.30 -3.54
C THR A 497 -11.84 36.13 -4.83
N ALA A 498 -11.98 35.48 -5.99
CA ALA A 498 -12.36 36.15 -7.23
C ALA A 498 -13.74 36.83 -7.15
N VAL A 499 -14.65 36.26 -6.36
CA VAL A 499 -16.05 36.72 -6.23
C VAL A 499 -16.22 37.78 -5.14
N SER A 500 -15.31 37.85 -4.16
CA SER A 500 -15.37 38.77 -3.02
C SER A 500 -14.26 39.83 -3.08
N SER A 501 -14.57 40.97 -3.71
CA SER A 501 -13.61 42.06 -3.99
C SER A 501 -13.05 42.81 -2.76
N HIS A 502 -13.37 42.42 -1.53
CA HIS A 502 -12.99 43.16 -0.34
C HIS A 502 -12.83 42.27 0.90
N THR A 503 -11.61 41.82 1.21
CA THR A 503 -11.04 41.76 2.58
C THR A 503 -9.57 41.35 2.49
N GLY A 504 -8.71 42.06 3.22
CA GLY A 504 -7.25 42.02 3.03
C GLY A 504 -6.48 41.30 4.13
N PHE A 505 -5.25 40.94 3.75
CA PHE A 505 -4.02 40.84 4.57
C PHE A 505 -3.83 39.68 5.56
N CYS A 506 -4.85 38.88 5.92
CA CYS A 506 -4.67 37.76 6.87
C CYS A 506 -4.63 36.35 6.23
N GLU A 507 -4.94 36.21 4.94
CA GLU A 507 -5.10 34.90 4.25
C GLU A 507 -3.84 34.39 3.52
N THR A 508 -2.76 35.17 3.45
CA THR A 508 -1.57 34.82 2.66
C THR A 508 -0.72 33.72 3.31
N GLN A 509 -0.69 33.64 4.64
CA GLN A 509 0.16 32.68 5.36
C GLN A 509 -0.32 31.22 5.21
N PRO A 510 -1.61 30.87 5.35
CA PRO A 510 -2.11 29.51 5.11
C PRO A 510 -1.87 29.04 3.66
N ARG A 511 -2.11 29.91 2.67
CA ARG A 511 -1.87 29.62 1.25
C ARG A 511 -0.41 29.29 0.97
N LYS A 512 0.50 30.05 1.56
CA LYS A 512 1.94 29.81 1.42
C LYS A 512 2.34 28.42 1.96
N ILE A 513 1.84 28.03 3.14
CA ILE A 513 2.12 26.71 3.73
C ILE A 513 1.65 25.59 2.79
N MET A 514 0.45 25.72 2.22
CA MET A 514 -0.08 24.74 1.26
C MET A 514 0.77 24.64 -0.01
N LEU A 515 1.18 25.78 -0.57
CA LEU A 515 2.06 25.84 -1.74
C LEU A 515 3.45 25.25 -1.46
N ASP A 516 4.03 25.54 -0.29
CA ASP A 516 5.35 25.02 0.12
C ASP A 516 5.29 23.49 0.32
N ALA A 517 4.20 22.96 0.90
CA ALA A 517 3.98 21.52 1.04
C ALA A 517 3.84 20.83 -0.33
N LEU A 518 3.06 21.41 -1.25
CA LEU A 518 2.92 20.89 -2.61
C LEU A 518 4.24 20.95 -3.39
N GLN A 519 5.03 22.02 -3.22
CA GLN A 519 6.33 22.15 -3.85
C GLN A 519 7.29 21.06 -3.38
N SER A 520 7.34 20.80 -2.06
CA SER A 520 8.15 19.72 -1.49
C SER A 520 7.74 18.35 -2.07
N CYS A 521 6.43 18.04 -2.07
CA CYS A 521 5.90 16.80 -2.66
C CYS A 521 6.29 16.67 -4.15
N ARG A 522 6.14 17.75 -4.92
CA ARG A 522 6.51 17.81 -6.35
C ARG A 522 7.98 17.50 -6.56
N ASP A 523 8.86 18.15 -5.79
CA ASP A 523 10.31 18.02 -5.96
C ASP A 523 10.83 16.63 -5.60
N MET A 524 10.16 15.95 -4.67
CA MET A 524 10.42 14.55 -4.36
C MET A 524 10.04 13.63 -5.52
N TRP A 525 8.83 13.78 -6.08
CA TRP A 525 8.39 12.97 -7.22
C TRP A 525 9.14 13.28 -8.51
N LYS A 526 9.72 14.47 -8.65
CA LYS A 526 10.63 14.78 -9.75
C LYS A 526 11.81 13.82 -9.82
N LYS A 527 12.32 13.36 -8.67
CA LYS A 527 13.40 12.37 -8.58
C LYS A 527 12.95 10.99 -9.06
N GLU A 528 11.67 10.67 -8.88
CA GLU A 528 11.07 9.37 -9.23
C GLU A 528 10.39 9.35 -10.61
N LYS A 529 10.36 10.46 -11.36
CA LYS A 529 9.59 10.57 -12.62
C LYS A 529 9.98 9.54 -13.68
N THR A 530 11.22 9.06 -13.67
CA THR A 530 11.76 8.08 -14.64
C THR A 530 11.51 6.64 -14.24
N TRP A 531 10.91 6.40 -13.07
CA TRP A 531 10.73 5.07 -12.53
C TRP A 531 9.61 4.28 -13.24
N SER A 532 8.54 4.96 -13.62
CA SER A 532 7.41 4.38 -14.35
C SER A 532 6.62 5.46 -15.09
N VAL A 533 5.80 5.04 -16.07
CA VAL A 533 4.87 5.96 -16.76
C VAL A 533 3.90 6.61 -15.76
N CYS A 534 3.45 5.86 -14.75
CA CYS A 534 2.55 6.37 -13.74
C CYS A 534 3.21 7.42 -12.84
N ASN A 535 4.48 7.23 -12.47
CA ASN A 535 5.25 8.23 -11.73
C ASN A 535 5.47 9.49 -12.58
N ALA A 536 5.76 9.34 -13.87
CA ALA A 536 5.88 10.47 -14.80
C ALA A 536 4.57 11.27 -14.89
N ASN A 537 3.43 10.58 -15.01
CA ASN A 537 2.11 11.20 -15.07
C ASN A 537 1.73 11.88 -13.76
N ALA A 538 1.96 11.23 -12.61
CA ALA A 538 1.70 11.82 -11.30
C ALA A 538 2.55 13.06 -11.05
N PHE A 539 3.83 13.02 -11.42
CA PHE A 539 4.71 14.18 -11.38
C PHE A 539 4.21 15.30 -12.29
N ALA A 540 3.91 15.02 -13.56
CA ALA A 540 3.44 16.03 -14.51
C ALA A 540 2.14 16.69 -14.05
N LEU A 541 1.22 15.91 -13.47
CA LEU A 541 -0.02 16.41 -12.91
C LEU A 541 0.21 17.40 -11.76
N VAL A 542 0.99 17.00 -10.75
CA VAL A 542 1.30 17.88 -9.61
C VAL A 542 2.11 19.08 -10.06
N ASP A 543 3.07 18.92 -10.96
CA ASP A 543 3.91 20.01 -11.49
C ASP A 543 3.07 21.10 -12.16
N ASN A 544 2.12 20.71 -13.01
CA ASN A 544 1.21 21.64 -13.67
C ASN A 544 0.33 22.38 -12.65
N LEU A 545 -0.30 21.66 -11.71
CA LEU A 545 -1.15 22.27 -10.70
C LEU A 545 -0.37 23.25 -9.81
N VAL A 546 0.84 22.88 -9.38
CA VAL A 546 1.71 23.76 -8.60
C VAL A 546 2.08 25.02 -9.39
N CYS A 547 2.39 24.90 -10.68
CA CYS A 547 2.69 26.05 -11.53
C CYS A 547 1.49 27.01 -11.65
N VAL A 548 0.30 26.48 -11.92
CA VAL A 548 -0.95 27.27 -12.04
C VAL A 548 -1.26 27.99 -10.72
N LEU A 549 -1.21 27.26 -9.61
CA LEU A 549 -1.52 27.80 -8.27
C LEU A 549 -0.53 28.87 -7.82
N ARG A 550 0.77 28.69 -8.11
CA ARG A 550 1.80 29.68 -7.79
C ARG A 550 1.63 30.95 -8.63
N HIS A 551 1.35 30.81 -9.92
CA HIS A 551 1.11 31.95 -10.79
C HIS A 551 -0.08 32.80 -10.33
N ALA A 552 -1.19 32.15 -9.96
CA ALA A 552 -2.36 32.83 -9.41
C ALA A 552 -2.05 33.54 -8.08
N HIS A 553 -1.26 32.91 -7.21
CA HIS A 553 -0.83 33.51 -5.94
C HIS A 553 0.04 34.76 -6.16
N GLU A 554 0.99 34.72 -7.09
CA GLU A 554 1.90 35.83 -7.40
C GLU A 554 1.19 37.01 -8.07
N GLN A 555 0.17 36.75 -8.90
CA GLN A 555 -0.57 37.81 -9.60
C GLN A 555 -1.68 38.45 -8.77
N GLY A 556 -2.02 37.89 -7.59
CA GLY A 556 -3.14 38.37 -6.78
C GLY A 556 -4.49 38.31 -7.51
N CYS A 557 -4.58 37.50 -8.58
CA CYS A 557 -5.71 37.41 -9.48
C CYS A 557 -6.30 35.99 -9.47
N SER A 558 -7.59 35.91 -9.82
CA SER A 558 -8.26 34.67 -10.21
C SER A 558 -7.51 33.96 -11.34
N ILE A 559 -7.43 32.62 -11.27
CA ILE A 559 -6.77 31.77 -12.27
C ILE A 559 -7.39 32.06 -13.66
N PRO A 560 -6.60 32.35 -14.71
CA PRO A 560 -7.13 32.49 -16.06
C PRO A 560 -7.69 31.15 -16.53
N LEU A 561 -8.96 31.14 -16.93
CA LEU A 561 -9.68 30.01 -17.53
C LEU A 561 -9.10 29.61 -18.89
#